data_AF-A0A7X4KL57-F1
#
_entry.id   AF-A0A7X4KL57-F1
#
_cell.length_a   1.000
_cell.length_b   1.000
_cell.length_c   1.000
_cell.angle_alpha   90.00
_cell.angle_beta   90.00
_cell.angle_gamma   90.00
#
_symmetry.space_group_name_H-M   'P 1'
#
loop_
_entity.id
_entity.type
_entity.pdbx_description
1 polymer ?
#
loop_
_entity_poly.entity_id
_entity_poly.type
_entity_poly.pdbx_seq_one_letter_code
_entity_poly.pdbx_strand_id
1 'polypeptide(L)'
;FELARDAWGAYFDTVSRGLAGKQVDIEIAALSLGSQVAAAWLPVFGVTYDPKNDLLAVMADGLDHMIRHPRQIFVDSDGAELHS
;
A
#
# COMPACT_ATOMS: atom_id res chain seq x y z
N PHE A 1 -0.75 -13.13 -4.03
CA PHE A 1 -0.46 -13.27 -5.48
C PHE A 1 0.36 -12.09 -5.99
N GLU A 2 1.16 -12.26 -7.05
CA GLU A 2 1.86 -11.13 -7.71
C GLU A 2 0.86 -10.35 -8.58
N LEU A 3 0.83 -9.03 -8.43
CA LEU A 3 -0.05 -8.16 -9.19
C LEU A 3 0.64 -7.73 -10.50
N ALA A 4 -0.02 -7.98 -11.63
CA ALA A 4 0.48 -7.54 -12.94
C ALA A 4 0.59 -6.01 -13.00
N ARG A 5 1.67 -5.49 -13.61
CA ARG A 5 2.02 -4.06 -13.57
C ARG A 5 0.94 -3.15 -14.16
N ASP A 6 0.25 -3.62 -15.20
CA ASP A 6 -0.87 -2.92 -15.83
C ASP A 6 -2.12 -2.83 -14.93
N ALA A 7 -2.25 -3.73 -13.95
CA ALA A 7 -3.34 -3.72 -12.99
C ALA A 7 -3.09 -2.82 -11.76
N TRP A 8 -1.86 -2.33 -11.54
CA TRP A 8 -1.49 -1.61 -10.31
C TRP A 8 -2.39 -0.40 -10.03
N GLY A 9 -2.57 0.48 -11.01
CA GLY A 9 -3.41 1.68 -10.85
C GLY A 9 -4.84 1.34 -10.45
N ALA A 10 -5.51 0.51 -11.26
CA ALA A 10 -6.90 0.13 -11.02
C ALA A 10 -7.10 -0.63 -9.69
N TYR A 11 -6.13 -1.46 -9.31
CA TYR A 11 -6.15 -2.18 -8.06
C TYR A 11 -6.07 -1.22 -6.86
N PHE A 12 -5.06 -0.34 -6.82
CA PHE A 12 -4.90 0.59 -5.69
C PHE A 12 -6.00 1.64 -5.63
N ASP A 13 -6.54 2.08 -6.77
CA ASP A 13 -7.75 2.93 -6.79
C ASP A 13 -8.94 2.24 -6.12
N THR A 14 -9.08 0.91 -6.32
CA THR A 14 -10.14 0.12 -5.71
C THR A 14 -9.91 -0.09 -4.22
N VAL A 15 -8.69 -0.44 -3.82
CA VAL A 15 -8.31 -0.56 -2.41
C VAL A 15 -8.55 0.77 -1.68
N SER A 16 -8.08 1.89 -2.24
CA SER A 16 -8.16 3.22 -1.63
C SER A 16 -9.60 3.62 -1.27
N ARG A 17 -10.58 3.31 -2.12
CA ARG A 17 -12.01 3.55 -1.82
C ARG A 17 -12.51 2.79 -0.59
N GLY A 18 -11.93 1.62 -0.32
CA GLY A 18 -12.26 0.79 0.84
C GLY A 18 -11.55 1.20 2.14
N LEU A 19 -10.61 2.17 2.11
CA LEU A 19 -9.78 2.51 3.27
C LEU A 19 -10.38 3.56 4.20
N ALA A 20 -11.50 4.18 3.83
CA ALA A 20 -12.14 5.22 4.65
C ALA A 20 -12.45 4.72 6.08
N GLY A 21 -11.95 5.45 7.07
CA GLY A 21 -12.14 5.13 8.49
C GLY A 21 -11.34 3.91 8.99
N LYS A 22 -10.43 3.37 8.18
CA LYS A 22 -9.52 2.28 8.58
C LYS A 22 -8.20 2.82 9.10
N GLN A 23 -7.39 1.92 9.64
CA GLN A 23 -6.02 2.17 10.05
C GLN A 23 -5.07 1.27 9.26
N VAL A 24 -3.80 1.65 9.18
CA VAL A 24 -2.75 0.89 8.50
C VAL A 24 -1.54 0.69 9.40
N ASP A 25 -0.96 -0.51 9.28
CA ASP A 25 0.38 -0.84 9.75
C ASP A 25 1.31 -0.88 8.53
N ILE A 26 2.47 -0.24 8.63
CA ILE A 26 3.47 -0.24 7.55
C ILE A 26 4.78 -0.76 8.13
N GLU A 27 5.27 -1.85 7.54
CA GLU A 27 6.54 -2.47 7.89
C GLU A 27 7.54 -2.36 6.74
N ILE A 28 8.78 -2.04 7.07
CA ILE A 28 9.90 -1.99 6.13
C ILE A 28 10.86 -3.11 6.52
N ALA A 29 11.03 -4.08 5.62
CA ALA A 29 11.96 -5.18 5.80
C ALA A 29 13.13 -5.09 4.83
N ALA A 30 14.35 -5.16 5.34
CA ALA A 30 15.56 -5.32 4.52
C ALA A 30 16.62 -6.11 5.29
N LEU A 31 17.47 -6.87 4.58
CA LEU A 31 18.55 -7.65 5.20
C LEU A 31 19.45 -6.83 6.14
N SER A 32 19.72 -5.57 5.80
CA SER A 32 20.53 -4.65 6.60
C SER A 32 19.77 -3.98 7.76
N LEU A 33 18.44 -3.99 7.73
CA LEU A 33 17.57 -3.29 8.69
C LEU A 33 16.78 -4.25 9.59
N GLY A 34 16.67 -5.52 9.24
CA GLY A 34 15.64 -6.40 9.79
C GLY A 34 14.25 -5.97 9.34
N SER A 35 13.21 -6.36 10.09
CA SER A 35 11.86 -5.79 9.97
C SER A 35 11.74 -4.58 10.90
N GLN A 36 11.27 -3.46 10.37
CA GLN A 36 11.07 -2.20 11.10
C GLN A 36 9.64 -1.72 10.92
N VAL A 37 8.98 -1.34 12.03
CA VAL A 37 7.65 -0.73 11.99
C VAL A 37 7.81 0.75 11.65
N ALA A 38 7.32 1.15 10.47
CA ALA A 38 7.30 2.55 10.03
C ALA A 38 6.01 3.27 10.43
N ALA A 39 4.90 2.54 10.54
CA ALA A 39 3.63 3.02 11.07
C ALA A 39 2.92 1.89 11.80
N ALA A 40 2.26 2.23 12.92
CA ALA A 40 1.40 1.32 13.66
C ALA A 40 0.05 2.01 13.92
N TRP A 41 -1.03 1.41 13.42
CA TRP A 41 -2.42 1.81 13.62
C TRP A 41 -2.72 3.27 13.27
N LEU A 42 -2.07 3.80 12.23
CA LEU A 42 -2.31 5.17 11.79
C LEU A 42 -3.57 5.25 10.94
N PRO A 43 -4.45 6.26 11.11
CA PRO A 43 -5.53 6.53 10.18
C PRO A 43 -4.99 6.60 8.75
N VAL A 44 -5.54 5.77 7.86
CA VAL A 44 -5.10 5.72 6.46
C VAL A 44 -5.99 6.60 5.59
N PHE A 45 -5.36 7.41 4.75
CA PHE A 45 -6.05 8.29 3.80
C PHE A 45 -6.18 7.65 2.42
N GLY A 46 -5.22 6.80 2.04
CA GLY A 46 -5.30 6.06 0.79
C GLY A 46 -3.99 5.42 0.36
N VAL A 47 -4.07 4.72 -0.77
CA VAL A 47 -2.94 4.19 -1.53
C VAL A 47 -3.16 4.48 -3.00
N THR A 48 -2.11 4.87 -3.72
CA THR A 48 -2.20 5.14 -5.16
C THR A 48 -0.90 4.81 -5.87
N TYR A 49 -1.03 4.37 -7.12
CA TYR A 49 0.10 4.18 -8.02
C TYR A 49 0.01 5.20 -9.16
N ASP A 50 1.04 6.04 -9.29
CA ASP A 50 1.20 6.97 -10.39
C ASP A 50 2.10 6.37 -11.48
N PRO A 51 1.54 5.90 -12.61
CA PRO A 51 2.32 5.29 -13.68
C PRO A 51 3.21 6.31 -14.42
N LYS A 52 2.93 7.61 -14.34
CA LYS A 52 3.76 8.64 -15.00
C LYS A 52 5.09 8.83 -14.26
N ASN A 53 5.05 8.71 -12.94
CA ASN A 53 6.20 8.89 -12.07
C ASN A 53 6.80 7.56 -11.55
N ASP A 54 6.19 6.42 -11.89
CA ASP A 54 6.58 5.08 -11.40
C ASP A 54 6.72 5.08 -9.86
N LEU A 55 5.65 5.55 -9.20
CA LEU A 55 5.61 5.82 -7.77
C LEU A 55 4.38 5.17 -7.15
N LEU A 56 4.59 4.36 -6.11
CA LEU A 56 3.53 3.90 -5.21
C LEU A 56 3.59 4.77 -3.94
N ALA A 57 2.46 5.36 -3.55
CA ALA A 57 2.36 6.17 -2.35
C ALA A 57 1.31 5.58 -1.40
N VAL A 58 1.65 5.48 -0.11
CA VAL A 58 0.74 5.13 0.98
C VAL A 58 0.66 6.33 1.92
N MET A 59 -0.54 6.89 2.06
CA MET A 59 -0.78 8.11 2.82
C MET A 59 -1.53 7.76 4.10
N ALA A 60 -0.95 8.14 5.24
CA ALA A 60 -1.51 7.97 6.57
C ALA A 60 -1.26 9.23 7.41
N ASP A 61 -1.93 9.34 8.56
CA ASP A 61 -1.76 10.48 9.45
C ASP A 61 -0.29 10.65 9.88
N GLY A 62 0.31 11.79 9.53
CA GLY A 62 1.72 12.09 9.81
C GLY A 62 2.75 11.29 9.00
N LEU A 63 2.34 10.47 8.02
CA LEU A 63 3.24 9.68 7.18
C LEU A 63 2.80 9.65 5.71
N ASP A 64 3.72 10.01 4.82
CA ASP A 64 3.61 9.75 3.38
C ASP A 64 4.74 8.80 2.97
N HIS A 65 4.41 7.52 2.80
CA HIS A 65 5.37 6.50 2.44
C HIS A 65 5.43 6.34 0.91
N MET A 66 6.50 6.88 0.33
CA MET A 66 6.74 6.88 -1.12
C MET A 66 7.74 5.80 -1.54
N ILE A 67 7.28 4.84 -2.34
CA ILE A 67 8.10 3.78 -2.94
C ILE A 67 8.32 4.12 -4.41
N ARG A 68 9.53 4.59 -4.73
CA ARG A 68 9.95 4.93 -6.10
C ARG A 68 10.44 3.69 -6.84
N HIS A 69 10.08 3.59 -8.12
CA HIS A 69 10.44 2.47 -8.98
C HIS A 69 10.13 1.09 -8.39
N PRO A 70 8.89 0.85 -7.91
CA PRO A 70 8.53 -0.45 -7.37
C PRO A 70 8.75 -1.54 -8.42
N ARG A 71 9.46 -2.60 -8.04
CA ARG A 71 9.86 -3.66 -8.97
C ARG A 71 8.74 -4.68 -9.15
N GLN A 72 8.17 -5.13 -8.04
CA GLN A 72 7.10 -6.13 -7.97
C GLN A 72 6.18 -5.77 -6.82
N ILE A 73 4.90 -6.14 -6.94
CA ILE A 73 3.90 -5.94 -5.90
C ILE A 73 3.24 -7.28 -5.66
N PHE A 74 3.26 -7.71 -4.41
CA PHE A 74 2.56 -8.90 -3.96
C PHE A 74 1.40 -8.47 -3.07
N VAL A 75 0.23 -9.00 -3.36
CA VAL A 75 -0.99 -8.81 -2.57
C VAL A 75 -1.27 -10.08 -1.83
N ASP A 76 -1.38 -9.99 -0.51
CA ASP A 76 -1.95 -11.05 0.30
C ASP A 76 -3.26 -10.56 0.91
N SER A 77 -4.29 -11.37 0.84
CA SER A 77 -5.64 -11.02 1.26
C SER A 77 -6.21 -12.18 2.06
N ASP A 78 -5.83 -12.22 3.34
CA ASP A 78 -6.41 -13.12 4.32
C ASP A 78 -7.51 -12.38 5.11
N GLY A 79 -8.76 -12.85 4.97
CA GLY A 79 -9.92 -12.38 5.75
C GLY A 79 -10.97 -11.62 4.93
N ALA A 80 -12.16 -12.21 4.86
CA ALA A 80 -13.44 -11.75 4.29
C ALA A 80 -13.34 -10.76 3.10
N GLU A 81 -13.71 -11.26 1.92
CA GLU A 81 -14.10 -10.44 0.77
C GLU A 81 -14.84 -9.18 1.26
N LEU A 82 -14.36 -8.00 0.86
CA LEU A 82 -15.09 -6.75 1.04
C LEU A 82 -16.38 -6.86 0.22
N HIS A 83 -17.42 -7.44 0.82
CA HIS A 83 -18.77 -7.36 0.29
C HIS A 83 -19.22 -5.91 0.40
N SER A 84 -19.35 -5.27 -0.76
CA SER A 84 -20.08 -4.02 -0.96
C SER A 84 -21.56 -4.19 -0.66
#